data_AF-A0A2A5DWA8-F1
#
_entry.id   AF-A0A2A5DWA8-F1
#
_cell.length_a   1.000
_cell.length_b   1.000
_cell.length_c   1.000
_cell.angle_alpha   90.00
_cell.angle_beta   90.00
_cell.angle_gamma   90.00
#
_symmetry.space_group_name_H-M   'P 1'
#
loop_
_entity.id
_entity.type
_entity.pdbx_description
1 polymer ?
#
loop_
_entity_poly.entity_id
_entity_poly.type
_entity_poly.pdbx_seq_one_letter_code
_entity_poly.pdbx_strand_id
1 'polypeptide(L)'
;MVEKKLHQYQEILESWYPGLQEQSRTLKDIINGMPGYEQKDVPFFVWLLENPKSPIAMPGYISLFNHDCIHILLGRGLLPQDEAFVIGFTMGNNSKVRNYHCSIFKFFSLYLYPPNFKLQKRDLFAFELGFKYGRERTVRDINKIDFNEYCQLPIREVRDKMNIQRSDLIEMRKTEHGMIPDSNESKRLLDFS
;
A
#
# COMPACT_ATOMS: atom_id res chain seq x y z
N MET A 1 8.11 9.27 28.20
CA MET A 1 6.66 9.10 27.94
C MET A 1 6.35 9.07 26.44
N VAL A 2 6.97 9.95 25.64
CA VAL A 2 6.85 9.98 24.16
C VAL A 2 7.45 8.74 23.49
N GLU A 3 8.66 8.31 23.86
CA GLU A 3 9.30 7.10 23.30
C GLU A 3 8.51 5.81 23.54
N LYS A 4 7.91 5.65 24.73
CA LYS A 4 7.09 4.47 25.06
C LYS A 4 5.84 4.39 24.19
N LYS A 5 5.28 5.54 23.82
CA LYS A 5 4.10 5.65 22.95
C LYS A 5 4.45 5.40 21.48
N LEU A 6 5.63 5.84 21.04
CA LEU A 6 6.19 5.53 19.71
C LEU A 6 6.49 4.03 19.54
N HIS A 7 7.11 3.40 20.54
CA HIS A 7 7.37 1.96 20.52
C HIS A 7 6.09 1.13 20.44
N GLN A 8 5.10 1.44 21.29
CA GLN A 8 3.81 0.75 21.28
C GLN A 8 3.05 0.93 19.95
N TYR A 9 3.16 2.11 19.34
CA TYR A 9 2.56 2.38 18.03
C TYR A 9 3.24 1.55 16.92
N GLN A 10 4.57 1.45 16.97
CA GLN A 10 5.32 0.67 15.99
C GLN A 10 5.03 -0.83 16.10
N GLU A 11 4.88 -1.37 17.31
CA GLU A 11 4.43 -2.75 17.53
C GLU A 11 3.03 -3.02 16.93
N ILE A 12 2.10 -2.06 17.05
CA ILE A 12 0.77 -2.17 16.46
C ILE A 12 0.86 -2.25 14.92
N LEU A 13 1.65 -1.36 14.29
CA LEU A 13 1.86 -1.37 12.83
C LEU A 13 2.55 -2.65 12.33
N GLU A 14 3.52 -3.16 13.09
CA GLU A 14 4.22 -4.41 12.78
C GLU A 14 3.30 -5.63 12.89
N SER A 15 2.39 -5.62 13.88
CA SER A 15 1.46 -6.71 14.13
C SER A 15 0.28 -6.77 13.14
N TRP A 16 -0.14 -5.62 12.60
CA TRP A 16 -1.30 -5.58 11.73
C TRP A 16 -0.94 -5.99 10.29
N TYR A 17 -1.70 -6.96 9.78
CA TYR A 17 -1.51 -7.50 8.45
C TYR A 17 -2.77 -8.23 7.96
N PRO A 18 -3.40 -7.79 6.84
CA PRO A 18 -4.66 -8.35 6.37
C PRO A 18 -4.50 -9.68 5.61
N GLY A 19 -3.31 -9.97 5.08
CA GLY A 19 -3.02 -11.23 4.40
C GLY A 19 -3.86 -11.54 3.16
N LEU A 20 -3.80 -12.80 2.69
CA LEU A 20 -4.57 -13.32 1.55
C LEU A 20 -5.50 -14.48 1.93
N GLN A 21 -5.64 -14.78 3.22
CA GLN A 21 -6.39 -15.93 3.73
C GLN A 21 -7.87 -15.58 3.97
N GLU A 22 -8.18 -14.36 4.40
CA GLU A 22 -9.54 -13.95 4.78
C GLU A 22 -10.39 -13.50 3.58
N GLN A 23 -10.68 -14.43 2.67
CA GLN A 23 -11.41 -14.17 1.43
C GLN A 23 -12.92 -13.92 1.64
N SER A 24 -13.49 -14.48 2.71
CA SER A 24 -14.93 -14.40 3.03
C SER A 24 -15.32 -13.22 3.93
N ARG A 25 -14.36 -12.61 4.64
CA ARG A 25 -14.62 -11.40 5.44
C ARG A 25 -14.90 -10.23 4.52
N THR A 26 -15.78 -9.34 4.97
CA THR A 26 -16.11 -8.16 4.19
C THR A 26 -14.98 -7.13 4.24
N LEU A 27 -14.90 -6.26 3.24
CA LEU A 27 -13.95 -5.15 3.24
C LEU A 27 -14.08 -4.29 4.50
N LYS A 28 -15.32 -4.01 4.93
CA LYS A 28 -15.62 -3.27 6.15
C LYS A 28 -15.10 -3.96 7.41
N ASP A 29 -15.23 -5.29 7.51
CA ASP A 29 -14.77 -6.03 8.68
C ASP A 29 -13.26 -5.94 8.88
N ILE A 30 -12.49 -5.91 7.79
CA ILE A 30 -11.03 -5.79 7.88
C ILE A 30 -10.63 -4.33 8.15
N ILE A 31 -11.27 -3.37 7.50
CA ILE A 31 -11.00 -1.93 7.72
C ILE A 31 -11.25 -1.53 9.17
N ASN A 32 -12.30 -2.05 9.81
CA ASN A 32 -12.59 -1.76 11.22
C ASN A 32 -11.52 -2.29 12.18
N GLY A 33 -10.75 -3.30 11.77
CA GLY A 33 -9.64 -3.85 12.53
C GLY A 33 -8.29 -3.21 12.18
N MET A 34 -8.25 -2.30 11.20
CA MET A 34 -7.04 -1.58 10.83
C MET A 34 -6.69 -0.56 11.91
N PRO A 35 -5.43 -0.52 12.40
CA PRO A 35 -5.03 0.50 13.37
C PRO A 35 -5.16 1.87 12.70
N GLY A 36 -6.13 2.64 13.17
CA GLY A 36 -6.45 3.93 12.58
C GLY A 36 -5.26 4.90 12.70
N TYR A 37 -4.96 5.61 11.62
CA TYR A 37 -4.13 6.80 11.69
C TYR A 37 -4.90 7.90 12.43
N GLU A 38 -4.34 8.50 13.48
CA GLU A 38 -4.84 9.78 13.95
C GLU A 38 -4.59 10.81 12.84
N GLN A 39 -5.62 11.58 12.48
CA GLN A 39 -5.62 12.55 11.38
C GLN A 39 -4.53 13.64 11.47
N LYS A 40 -3.82 13.72 12.60
CA LYS A 40 -2.65 14.59 12.81
C LYS A 40 -1.34 14.03 12.22
N ASP A 41 -1.31 12.74 11.93
CA ASP A 41 -0.18 12.00 11.34
C ASP A 41 -0.43 11.67 9.86
N VAL A 42 -1.39 12.35 9.20
CA VAL A 42 -1.64 12.25 7.75
C VAL A 42 -0.28 12.18 7.07
N PRO A 43 0.10 11.03 6.49
CA PRO A 43 1.45 10.83 6.01
C PRO A 43 1.75 11.95 5.02
N PHE A 44 2.93 12.55 5.11
CA PHE A 44 3.38 13.59 4.16
C PHE A 44 3.11 13.17 2.70
N PHE A 45 3.12 11.87 2.40
CA PHE A 45 2.66 11.24 1.15
C PHE A 45 1.24 11.58 0.71
N VAL A 46 0.25 11.56 1.62
CA VAL A 46 -1.11 11.96 1.32
C VAL A 46 -1.10 13.42 0.91
N TRP A 47 -0.48 14.31 1.70
CA TRP A 47 -0.30 15.70 1.27
C TRP A 47 0.45 15.84 -0.07
N LEU A 48 1.47 15.03 -0.32
CA LEU A 48 2.32 15.10 -1.51
C LEU A 48 1.60 14.64 -2.79
N LEU A 49 0.78 13.59 -2.69
CA LEU A 49 0.00 13.00 -3.78
C LEU A 49 -1.35 13.70 -3.97
N GLU A 50 -1.94 14.21 -2.89
CA GLU A 50 -3.29 14.73 -2.88
C GLU A 50 -3.38 16.24 -3.02
N ASN A 51 -2.40 16.99 -2.52
CA ASN A 51 -2.49 18.45 -2.51
C ASN A 51 -2.09 19.01 -3.89
N PRO A 52 -2.98 19.74 -4.59
CA PRO A 52 -2.63 20.41 -5.84
C PRO A 52 -1.51 21.46 -5.66
N LYS A 53 -1.29 21.92 -4.43
CA LYS A 53 -0.21 22.86 -4.05
C LYS A 53 1.11 22.15 -3.73
N SER A 54 1.15 20.82 -3.75
CA SER A 54 2.40 20.07 -3.66
C SER A 54 3.30 20.40 -4.85
N PRO A 55 4.61 20.63 -4.66
CA PRO A 55 5.54 20.94 -5.75
C PRO A 55 5.67 19.79 -6.77
N ILE A 56 5.15 18.62 -6.45
CA ILE A 56 5.14 17.44 -7.31
C ILE A 56 3.74 16.84 -7.44
N ALA A 57 2.65 17.63 -7.27
CA ALA A 57 1.26 17.17 -7.31
C ALA A 57 1.05 16.06 -8.36
N MET A 58 0.97 14.82 -7.88
CA MET A 58 1.05 13.65 -8.74
C MET A 58 -0.33 13.29 -9.26
N PRO A 59 -0.48 12.90 -10.53
CA PRO A 59 -1.66 12.14 -10.91
C PRO A 59 -1.73 10.87 -10.06
N GLY A 60 -2.84 10.66 -9.34
CA GLY A 60 -2.96 9.53 -8.42
C GLY A 60 -3.54 9.82 -7.04
N TYR A 61 -4.05 11.04 -6.79
CA TYR A 61 -4.84 11.39 -5.60
C TYR A 61 -5.73 10.22 -5.14
N ILE A 62 -5.64 9.83 -3.88
CA ILE A 62 -6.39 8.72 -3.31
C ILE A 62 -6.73 9.00 -1.85
N SER A 63 -8.02 9.03 -1.54
CA SER A 63 -8.48 9.26 -0.17
C SER A 63 -7.85 8.24 0.79
N LEU A 64 -7.62 8.65 2.04
CA LEU A 64 -7.12 7.74 3.09
C LEU A 64 -7.90 6.42 3.13
N PHE A 65 -9.23 6.52 3.08
CA PHE A 65 -10.10 5.35 3.05
C PHE A 65 -9.83 4.45 1.84
N ASN A 66 -9.71 5.02 0.64
CA ASN A 66 -9.42 4.23 -0.56
C ASN A 66 -8.02 3.61 -0.52
N HIS A 67 -7.04 4.32 0.04
CA HIS A 67 -5.68 3.83 0.24
C HIS A 67 -5.65 2.62 1.16
N ASP A 68 -6.36 2.70 2.29
CA ASP A 68 -6.52 1.61 3.25
C ASP A 68 -7.24 0.41 2.63
N CYS A 69 -8.24 0.66 1.76
CA CYS A 69 -8.86 -0.41 0.97
C CYS A 69 -7.84 -1.11 0.06
N ILE A 70 -6.95 -0.37 -0.61
CA ILE A 70 -5.92 -0.97 -1.48
C ILE A 70 -4.95 -1.83 -0.68
N HIS A 71 -4.53 -1.40 0.52
CA HIS A 71 -3.75 -2.25 1.44
C HIS A 71 -4.41 -3.61 1.65
N ILE A 72 -5.71 -3.61 1.97
CA ILE A 72 -6.48 -4.84 2.19
C ILE A 72 -6.57 -5.67 0.91
N LEU A 73 -6.87 -5.07 -0.24
CA LEU A 73 -6.99 -5.78 -1.52
C LEU A 73 -5.67 -6.41 -1.96
N LEU A 74 -4.53 -5.75 -1.71
CA LEU A 74 -3.21 -6.30 -2.01
C LEU A 74 -2.69 -7.25 -0.91
N GLY A 75 -3.38 -7.31 0.23
CA GLY A 75 -2.97 -8.09 1.39
C GLY A 75 -1.68 -7.56 2.01
N ARG A 76 -1.52 -6.24 2.08
CA ARG A 76 -0.31 -5.54 2.52
C ARG A 76 -0.53 -4.92 3.89
N GLY A 77 0.52 -4.95 4.72
CA GLY A 77 0.52 -4.30 6.04
C GLY A 77 0.97 -2.84 5.95
N LEU A 78 1.33 -2.24 7.08
CA LEU A 78 1.61 -0.78 7.16
C LEU A 78 3.08 -0.43 7.34
N LEU A 79 3.97 -1.36 7.01
CA LEU A 79 5.42 -1.13 7.11
C LEU A 79 5.96 -0.46 5.85
N PRO A 80 7.13 0.21 5.90
CA PRO A 80 7.66 0.98 4.76
C PRO A 80 7.75 0.19 3.45
N GLN A 81 8.10 -1.11 3.49
CA GLN A 81 8.13 -1.98 2.31
C GLN A 81 6.72 -2.22 1.72
N ASP A 82 5.72 -2.41 2.58
CA ASP A 82 4.33 -2.59 2.15
C ASP A 82 3.72 -1.31 1.58
N GLU A 83 3.97 -0.18 2.24
CA GLU A 83 3.59 1.15 1.74
C GLU A 83 4.22 1.42 0.37
N ALA A 84 5.51 1.09 0.21
CA ALA A 84 6.19 1.21 -1.07
C ALA A 84 5.48 0.40 -2.17
N PHE A 85 5.05 -0.84 -1.89
CA PHE A 85 4.30 -1.66 -2.83
C PHE A 85 2.92 -1.08 -3.16
N VAL A 86 2.16 -0.63 -2.17
CA VAL A 86 0.82 -0.06 -2.34
C VAL A 86 0.86 1.24 -3.16
N ILE A 87 1.81 2.11 -2.87
CA ILE A 87 2.03 3.34 -3.63
C ILE A 87 2.46 3.00 -5.06
N GLY A 88 3.40 2.05 -5.20
CA GLY A 88 3.82 1.54 -6.50
C GLY A 88 2.62 1.09 -7.32
N PHE A 89 1.78 0.23 -6.76
CA PHE A 89 0.55 -0.27 -7.39
C PHE A 89 -0.40 0.86 -7.79
N THR A 90 -0.68 1.78 -6.88
CA THR A 90 -1.59 2.91 -7.13
C THR A 90 -1.06 3.80 -8.26
N MET A 91 0.24 4.12 -8.24
CA MET A 91 0.91 4.88 -9.30
C MET A 91 0.91 4.13 -10.63
N GLY A 92 1.22 2.82 -10.62
CA GLY A 92 1.23 1.98 -11.82
C GLY A 92 -0.16 1.81 -12.44
N ASN A 93 -1.20 1.79 -11.60
CA ASN A 93 -2.59 1.64 -12.00
C ASN A 93 -3.23 2.93 -12.54
N ASN A 94 -2.69 4.09 -12.16
CA ASN A 94 -3.16 5.36 -12.69
C ASN A 94 -2.72 5.57 -14.15
N SER A 95 -3.67 5.91 -15.01
CA SER A 95 -3.47 6.12 -16.45
C SER A 95 -2.61 7.36 -16.78
N LYS A 96 -2.58 8.35 -15.89
CA LYS A 96 -1.87 9.62 -16.09
C LYS A 96 -0.44 9.59 -15.54
N VAL A 97 -0.08 8.58 -14.75
CA VAL A 97 1.28 8.40 -14.23
C VAL A 97 2.23 7.95 -15.35
N ARG A 98 3.44 8.48 -15.31
CA ARG A 98 4.52 8.31 -16.30
C ARG A 98 5.82 7.99 -15.58
N ASN A 99 6.83 7.49 -16.28
CA ASN A 99 8.08 7.06 -15.65
C ASN A 99 8.81 8.18 -14.88
N TYR A 100 8.74 9.43 -15.35
CA TYR A 100 9.35 10.55 -14.62
C TYR A 100 8.67 10.82 -13.28
N HIS A 101 7.36 10.60 -13.18
CA HIS A 101 6.62 10.67 -11.91
C HIS A 101 7.23 9.65 -10.93
N CYS A 102 7.47 8.42 -11.37
CA CYS A 102 8.10 7.39 -10.54
C CYS A 102 9.52 7.79 -10.10
N SER A 103 10.32 8.37 -11.00
CA SER A 103 11.67 8.85 -10.66
C SER A 103 11.65 9.97 -9.61
N ILE A 104 10.71 10.92 -9.75
CA ILE A 104 10.48 11.98 -8.76
C ILE A 104 10.10 11.35 -7.42
N PHE A 105 9.10 10.47 -7.38
CA PHE A 105 8.67 9.81 -6.15
C PHE A 105 9.84 9.10 -5.44
N LYS A 106 10.61 8.28 -6.16
CA LYS A 106 11.79 7.57 -5.61
C LYS A 106 12.82 8.53 -5.01
N PHE A 107 13.06 9.66 -5.65
CA PHE A 107 14.00 10.66 -5.14
C PHE A 107 13.50 11.27 -3.82
N PHE A 108 12.24 11.70 -3.78
CA PHE A 108 11.67 12.28 -2.57
C PHE A 108 11.62 11.26 -1.43
N SER A 109 11.23 10.02 -1.74
CA SER A 109 11.09 8.96 -0.74
C SER A 109 12.40 8.50 -0.11
N LEU A 110 13.49 8.56 -0.86
CA LEU A 110 14.82 8.21 -0.38
C LEU A 110 15.55 9.34 0.36
N TYR A 111 15.22 10.61 0.10
CA TYR A 111 16.07 11.72 0.55
C TYR A 111 15.34 12.83 1.31
N LEU A 112 14.07 13.10 0.98
CA LEU A 112 13.35 14.27 1.46
C LEU A 112 12.25 13.95 2.47
N TYR A 113 11.85 12.67 2.57
CA TYR A 113 10.85 12.28 3.57
C TYR A 113 11.39 12.32 4.99
N PRO A 114 10.51 12.63 5.97
CA PRO A 114 10.86 12.55 7.38
C PRO A 114 11.38 11.15 7.75
N PRO A 115 12.25 11.02 8.76
CA PRO A 115 12.90 9.76 9.10
C PRO A 115 11.96 8.55 9.25
N ASN A 116 10.78 8.75 9.85
CA ASN A 116 9.80 7.69 10.12
C ASN A 116 9.08 7.18 8.86
N PHE A 117 9.22 7.90 7.74
CA PHE A 117 8.53 7.68 6.48
C PHE A 117 9.50 7.43 5.32
N LYS A 118 10.79 7.52 5.61
CA LYS A 118 11.84 7.47 4.61
C LYS A 118 12.01 6.04 4.12
N LEU A 119 11.84 5.86 2.82
CA LEU A 119 12.09 4.58 2.19
C LEU A 119 13.59 4.32 2.10
N GLN A 120 13.95 3.04 2.13
CA GLN A 120 15.28 2.56 1.85
C GLN A 120 15.36 2.02 0.41
N LYS A 121 16.58 1.84 -0.08
CA LYS A 121 16.81 1.28 -1.42
C LYS A 121 16.14 -0.08 -1.62
N ARG A 122 16.06 -0.91 -0.57
CA ARG A 122 15.37 -2.20 -0.62
C ARG A 122 13.87 -2.04 -0.82
N ASP A 123 13.24 -1.05 -0.19
CA ASP A 123 11.79 -0.83 -0.27
C ASP A 123 11.40 -0.37 -1.69
N LEU A 124 12.33 0.26 -2.42
CA LEU A 124 12.10 0.60 -3.83
C LEU A 124 11.88 -0.63 -4.71
N PHE A 125 12.39 -1.80 -4.34
CA PHE A 125 12.10 -3.03 -5.08
C PHE A 125 10.62 -3.42 -4.94
N ALA A 126 10.06 -3.34 -3.73
CA ALA A 126 8.64 -3.56 -3.49
C ALA A 126 7.78 -2.51 -4.24
N PHE A 127 8.23 -1.25 -4.30
CA PHE A 127 7.62 -0.23 -5.14
C PHE A 127 7.60 -0.61 -6.62
N GLU A 128 8.72 -1.08 -7.18
CA GLU A 128 8.77 -1.48 -8.60
C GLU A 128 7.86 -2.67 -8.91
N LEU A 129 7.79 -3.65 -8.00
CA LEU A 129 6.86 -4.77 -8.14
C LEU A 129 5.41 -4.29 -8.15
N GLY A 130 5.04 -3.46 -7.17
CA GLY A 130 3.72 -2.86 -7.10
C GLY A 130 3.41 -2.07 -8.37
N PHE A 131 4.33 -1.24 -8.84
CA PHE A 131 4.18 -0.44 -10.05
C PHE A 131 3.93 -1.29 -11.29
N LYS A 132 4.75 -2.32 -11.50
CA LYS A 132 4.56 -3.27 -12.61
C LYS A 132 3.20 -3.94 -12.50
N TYR A 133 2.83 -4.41 -11.31
CA TYR A 133 1.53 -5.05 -11.08
C TYR A 133 0.36 -4.16 -11.46
N GLY A 134 0.37 -2.94 -10.94
CA GLY A 134 -0.66 -1.94 -11.18
C GLY A 134 -0.75 -1.59 -12.66
N ARG A 135 0.37 -1.57 -13.39
CA ARG A 135 0.42 -1.29 -14.83
C ARG A 135 -0.24 -2.38 -15.68
N GLU A 136 -0.16 -3.63 -15.24
CA GLU A 136 -0.71 -4.79 -15.95
C GLU A 136 -2.21 -4.99 -15.70
N ARG A 137 -2.80 -4.30 -14.72
CA ARG A 137 -4.24 -4.41 -14.42
C ARG A 137 -5.10 -3.75 -15.50
N THR A 138 -6.17 -4.45 -15.89
CA THR A 138 -7.16 -3.95 -16.86
C THR A 138 -8.10 -2.92 -16.27
N VAL A 139 -8.48 -3.06 -15.00
CA VAL A 139 -9.19 -2.02 -14.25
C VAL A 139 -8.17 -0.92 -13.92
N ARG A 140 -8.39 0.29 -14.44
CA ARG A 140 -7.47 1.44 -14.33
C ARG A 140 -8.04 2.49 -13.40
N ASP A 141 -7.17 3.37 -12.93
CA ASP A 141 -7.52 4.50 -12.06
C ASP A 141 -8.26 4.06 -10.78
N ILE A 142 -7.81 2.96 -10.16
CA ILE A 142 -8.38 2.39 -8.93
C ILE A 142 -8.45 3.42 -7.79
N ASN A 143 -7.56 4.42 -7.83
CA ASN A 143 -7.56 5.54 -6.90
C ASN A 143 -8.84 6.40 -6.92
N LYS A 144 -9.63 6.33 -8.00
CA LYS A 144 -10.89 7.07 -8.18
C LYS A 144 -12.15 6.26 -7.88
N ILE A 145 -12.01 4.96 -7.58
CA ILE A 145 -13.14 4.09 -7.30
C ILE A 145 -13.71 4.45 -5.92
N ASP A 146 -15.03 4.51 -5.79
CA ASP A 146 -15.65 4.67 -4.49
C ASP A 146 -15.74 3.31 -3.77
N PHE A 147 -14.79 3.04 -2.88
CA PHE A 147 -14.78 1.77 -2.14
C PHE A 147 -15.93 1.64 -1.14
N ASN A 148 -16.65 2.72 -0.82
CA ASN A 148 -17.81 2.65 0.07
C ASN A 148 -18.91 1.73 -0.51
N GLU A 149 -19.04 1.69 -1.84
CA GLU A 149 -19.99 0.81 -2.54
C GLU A 149 -19.67 -0.68 -2.37
N TYR A 150 -18.43 -1.01 -2.03
CA TYR A 150 -17.92 -2.39 -1.93
C TYR A 150 -17.70 -2.86 -0.48
N CYS A 151 -17.90 -1.98 0.51
CA CYS A 151 -17.65 -2.23 1.94
C CYS A 151 -18.30 -3.52 2.47
N GLN A 152 -19.50 -3.85 2.02
CA GLN A 152 -20.25 -5.01 2.49
C GLN A 152 -19.91 -6.30 1.74
N LEU A 153 -19.10 -6.23 0.67
CA LEU A 153 -18.76 -7.40 -0.11
C LEU A 153 -17.59 -8.15 0.51
N PRO A 154 -17.57 -9.50 0.40
CA PRO A 154 -16.39 -10.30 0.69
C PRO A 154 -15.19 -9.80 -0.10
N ILE A 155 -14.00 -9.78 0.52
CA ILE A 155 -12.79 -9.24 -0.12
C ILE A 155 -12.46 -9.96 -1.41
N ARG A 156 -12.73 -11.26 -1.50
CA ARG A 156 -12.59 -12.01 -2.75
C ARG A 156 -13.36 -11.36 -3.90
N GLU A 157 -14.62 -11.00 -3.66
CA GLU A 157 -15.47 -10.39 -4.68
C GLU A 157 -14.96 -9.00 -5.07
N VAL A 158 -14.46 -8.22 -4.10
CA VAL A 158 -13.87 -6.91 -4.41
C VAL A 158 -12.60 -7.08 -5.24
N ARG A 159 -11.73 -8.02 -4.88
CA ARG A 159 -10.52 -8.36 -5.66
C ARG A 159 -10.86 -8.78 -7.08
N ASP A 160 -11.84 -9.66 -7.26
CA ASP A 160 -12.30 -10.12 -8.57
C ASP A 160 -12.83 -8.95 -9.41
N LYS A 161 -13.63 -8.06 -8.82
CA LYS A 161 -14.15 -6.84 -9.48
C LYS A 161 -13.04 -5.86 -9.89
N MET A 162 -11.96 -5.79 -9.11
CA MET A 162 -10.80 -4.93 -9.41
C MET A 162 -9.74 -5.62 -10.28
N ASN A 163 -9.99 -6.85 -10.73
CA ASN A 163 -9.02 -7.70 -11.44
C ASN A 163 -7.68 -7.87 -10.68
N ILE A 164 -7.77 -8.03 -9.36
CA ILE A 164 -6.63 -8.29 -8.47
C ILE A 164 -6.64 -9.78 -8.12
N GLN A 165 -5.79 -10.56 -8.80
CA GLN A 165 -5.76 -12.00 -8.64
C GLN A 165 -4.88 -12.42 -7.47
N ARG A 166 -5.41 -13.30 -6.61
CA ARG A 166 -4.65 -13.87 -5.47
C ARG A 166 -3.38 -14.59 -5.92
N SER A 167 -3.41 -15.28 -7.07
CA SER A 167 -2.25 -15.96 -7.64
C SER A 167 -1.09 -14.99 -7.90
N ASP A 168 -1.39 -13.85 -8.51
CA ASP A 168 -0.39 -12.83 -8.86
C ASP A 168 0.23 -12.25 -7.58
N LEU A 169 -0.60 -12.00 -6.56
CA LEU A 169 -0.13 -11.52 -5.26
C LEU A 169 0.80 -12.54 -4.58
N ILE A 170 0.49 -13.84 -4.65
CA ILE A 170 1.35 -14.91 -4.13
C ILE A 170 2.69 -14.96 -4.88
N GLU A 171 2.67 -14.84 -6.21
CA GLU A 171 3.89 -14.83 -7.02
C GLU A 171 4.77 -13.63 -6.66
N MET A 172 4.18 -12.44 -6.55
CA MET A 172 4.91 -11.23 -6.17
C MET A 172 5.55 -11.33 -4.79
N ARG A 173 4.87 -11.95 -3.83
CA ARG A 173 5.42 -12.21 -2.50
C ARG A 173 6.63 -13.14 -2.53
N LYS A 174 6.59 -14.18 -3.38
CA LYS A 174 7.74 -15.08 -3.56
C LYS A 174 8.92 -14.34 -4.20
N THR A 175 8.66 -13.52 -5.23
CA THR A 175 9.69 -12.68 -5.86
C THR A 175 10.30 -11.69 -4.87
N GLU A 176 9.47 -11.03 -4.07
CA GLU A 176 9.88 -10.09 -3.03
C GLU A 176 10.72 -10.77 -1.95
N HIS A 177 10.28 -11.91 -1.44
CA HIS A 177 11.02 -12.70 -0.45
C HIS A 177 12.39 -13.16 -0.98
N GLY A 178 12.48 -13.58 -2.24
CA GLY A 178 13.77 -13.98 -2.83
C GLY A 178 14.78 -12.83 -2.94
N MET A 179 14.32 -11.58 -2.99
CA MET A 179 15.17 -10.40 -3.18
C MET A 179 15.41 -9.61 -1.88
N ILE A 180 14.50 -9.69 -0.92
CA ILE A 180 14.58 -9.03 0.39
C ILE A 180 14.21 -10.04 1.49
N PRO A 181 14.96 -11.14 1.68
CA PRO A 181 14.55 -12.23 2.58
C PRO A 181 14.55 -11.84 4.07
N ASP A 182 15.35 -10.84 4.44
CA ASP A 182 15.61 -10.52 5.84
C ASP A 182 14.59 -9.56 6.47
N SER A 183 13.69 -8.95 5.68
CA SER A 183 12.70 -8.01 6.20
C SER A 183 11.55 -8.71 6.93
N ASN A 184 10.96 -8.04 7.92
CA ASN A 184 9.84 -8.58 8.69
C ASN A 184 8.62 -8.77 7.78
N GLU A 185 8.44 -7.85 6.83
CA GLU A 185 7.46 -7.89 5.76
C GLU A 185 7.62 -9.16 4.94
N SER A 186 8.78 -9.40 4.33
CA SER A 186 9.00 -10.59 3.50
C SER A 186 8.86 -11.91 4.25
N LYS A 187 9.15 -11.94 5.56
CA LYS A 187 8.97 -13.14 6.40
C LYS A 187 7.50 -13.48 6.60
N ARG A 188 6.63 -12.48 6.81
CA ARG A 188 5.18 -12.71 6.98
C ARG A 188 4.43 -13.00 5.68
N LEU A 189 4.97 -12.59 4.53
CA LEU A 189 4.30 -12.75 3.23
C LEU A 189 4.18 -14.21 2.75
N LEU A 190 4.97 -15.14 3.30
CA LEU A 190 4.95 -16.56 2.93
C LEU A 190 3.98 -17.41 3.76
N ASP A 191 3.26 -16.82 4.72
CA ASP A 191 2.19 -17.51 5.42
C ASP A 191 0.94 -17.54 4.53
N PHE A 192 0.72 -18.68 3.88
CA PHE A 192 -0.42 -18.91 2.97
C PHE A 192 -1.50 -19.82 3.59
N SER A 193 -1.34 -20.15 4.88
CA SER A 193 -2.18 -21.05 5.66
C SER A 193 -3.64 -20.59 5.75
#